data_AF-A0A535XIZ4-F1
#
_entry.id   AF-A0A535XIZ4-F1
#
_cell.length_a   1.000
_cell.length_b   1.000
_cell.length_c   1.000
_cell.angle_alpha   90.00
_cell.angle_beta   90.00
_cell.angle_gamma   90.00
#
_symmetry.space_group_name_H-M   'P 1'
#
loop_
_entity.id
_entity.type
_entity.pdbx_description
1 polymer ?
#
loop_
_entity_poly.entity_id
_entity_poly.type
_entity_poly.pdbx_seq_one_letter_code
_entity_poly.pdbx_strand_id
1 'polypeptide(L)' 'MEDVIMTRVYVRNAADIQNVAVVHGEVFRDIRPAMTIVKVDFIDAHILVEIEAEAVYGGADEKSDGKTNVQR' A
#
# COMPACT_ATOMS: atom_id res chain seq x y z
N MET A 1 -4.62 2.08 -8.26
CA MET A 1 -4.26 1.75 -6.86
C MET A 1 -4.53 0.30 -6.54
N GLU A 2 -5.49 -0.35 -7.21
CA GLU A 2 -5.85 -1.76 -6.98
C GLU A 2 -4.68 -2.74 -7.10
N ASP A 3 -3.70 -2.43 -7.95
CA ASP A 3 -2.49 -3.24 -8.14
C ASP A 3 -1.43 -3.09 -7.03
N VAL A 4 -1.62 -2.18 -6.06
CA VAL A 4 -0.64 -1.95 -5.00
C VAL A 4 -0.67 -3.10 -4.02
N ILE A 5 0.48 -3.75 -3.85
CA ILE A 5 0.65 -4.91 -2.97
C ILE A 5 1.35 -4.57 -1.66
N MET A 6 2.16 -3.51 -1.66
CA MET A 6 2.89 -3.07 -0.47
C MET A 6 3.08 -1.55 -0.47
N THR A 7 3.01 -0.95 0.71
CA THR A 7 3.48 0.42 0.95
C THR A 7 4.55 0.44 2.03
N ARG A 8 5.49 1.37 1.88
CA ARG A 8 6.46 1.71 2.93
C ARG A 8 6.34 3.19 3.22
N VAL A 9 6.00 3.51 4.46
CA VAL A 9 5.82 4.89 4.91
C VAL A 9 6.94 5.28 5.86
N TYR A 10 7.67 6.30 5.47
CA TYR A 10 8.75 6.89 6.24
C TYR A 10 8.23 8.16 6.88
N VAL A 11 8.32 8.29 8.20
CA VAL A 11 7.83 9.47 8.94
C VAL A 11 8.98 10.16 9.66
N ARG A 12 8.91 11.50 9.74
CA ARG A 12 9.87 12.28 10.52
C ARG A 12 9.62 12.13 12.03
N ASN A 13 8.37 12.33 12.45
CA ASN A 13 8.00 12.31 13.86
C ASN A 13 7.26 11.03 14.21
N ALA A 14 7.65 10.39 15.31
CA ALA A 14 6.94 9.21 15.81
C ALA A 14 5.50 9.52 16.23
N ALA A 15 5.20 10.76 16.62
CA ALA A 15 3.85 11.20 16.97
C ALA A 15 2.85 11.11 15.81
N ASP A 16 3.33 11.15 14.56
CA ASP A 16 2.48 11.15 13.37
C ASP A 16 2.09 9.73 12.91
N ILE A 17 2.71 8.68 13.48
CA ILE A 17 2.53 7.28 13.06
C ILE A 17 1.05 6.85 13.07
N GLN A 18 0.30 7.22 14.11
CA GLN A 18 -1.12 6.85 14.22
C GLN A 18 -1.96 7.54 13.14
N ASN A 19 -1.74 8.84 12.90
CA ASN A 19 -2.45 9.59 11.87
C ASN A 19 -2.17 9.01 10.49
N VAL A 20 -0.91 8.68 10.21
CA VAL A 20 -0.49 8.04 8.96
C VAL A 20 -1.16 6.67 8.78
N ALA A 21 -1.20 5.84 9.83
CA ALA A 21 -1.82 4.52 9.76
C ALA A 21 -3.34 4.61 9.48
N VAL A 22 -4.03 5.58 10.09
CA VAL A 22 -5.46 5.81 9.84
C VAL A 22 -5.69 6.23 8.40
N VAL A 23 -4.96 7.24 7.91
CA VAL A 23 -5.09 7.72 6.52
C VAL A 23 -4.75 6.61 5.53
N HIS A 24 -3.70 5.82 5.79
CA HIS A 24 -3.38 4.66 4.95
C HIS A 24 -4.54 3.65 4.90
N GLY A 25 -5.14 3.34 6.06
CA GLY A 25 -6.29 2.45 6.14
C GLY A 25 -7.56 2.99 5.47
N GLU A 26 -7.73 4.30 5.40
CA GLU A 26 -8.82 4.94 4.65
C GLU A 26 -8.60 4.86 3.15
N VAL A 27 -7.38 5.17 2.69
CA VAL A 27 -7.01 5.21 1.28
C VAL A 27 -6.98 3.81 0.66
N PHE A 28 -6.49 2.81 1.39
CA PHE A 28 -6.29 1.44 0.88
C PHE A 28 -7.31 0.43 1.43
N ARG A 29 -8.45 0.90 1.94
CA ARG A 29 -9.46 0.09 2.65
C ARG A 29 -9.87 -1.18 1.90
N ASP A 30 -10.02 -1.08 0.59
CA ASP A 30 -10.62 -2.13 -0.24
C ASP A 30 -9.64 -3.24 -0.64
N ILE A 31 -8.34 -2.91 -0.74
CA ILE A 31 -7.32 -3.85 -1.23
C ILE A 31 -6.30 -4.27 -0.16
N ARG A 32 -6.17 -3.47 0.91
CA ARG A 32 -5.39 -3.79 2.12
C ARG A 32 -3.97 -4.33 1.81
N PRO A 33 -3.11 -3.52 1.19
CA PRO A 33 -1.74 -3.93 0.90
C PRO A 33 -0.97 -4.15 2.21
N ALA A 34 0.12 -4.91 2.12
CA ALA A 34 1.08 -4.94 3.21
C ALA A 34 1.60 -3.52 3.48
N MET A 35 1.86 -3.20 4.75
CA MET A 35 2.31 -1.86 5.14
C MET A 35 3.43 -1.96 6.17
N THR A 36 4.45 -1.14 5.97
CA THR A 36 5.48 -0.83 6.98
C THR A 36 5.49 0.67 7.25
N ILE A 37 5.58 1.06 8.53
CA ILE A 37 5.80 2.46 8.94
C ILE A 37 7.06 2.52 9.80
N VAL A 38 7.98 3.43 9.47
CA VAL A 38 9.23 3.63 10.24
C VAL A 38 9.54 5.12 10.45
N LYS A 39 10.11 5.46 11.61
CA LYS A 39 10.67 6.79 11.85
C LYS A 39 12.07 6.88 11.23
N VAL A 40 12.34 7.94 10.48
CA VAL A 40 13.64 8.21 9.87
C VAL A 40 14.06 9.67 10.06
N ASP A 41 15.34 9.95 9.81
CA ASP A 41 15.82 11.32 9.60
C ASP A 41 16.04 11.52 8.09
N PHE A 42 15.27 12.43 7.50
CA PHE A 42 15.33 12.74 6.07
C PHE A 42 16.51 13.66 5.73
N ILE A 43 17.04 13.53 4.51
CA ILE A 43 18.05 14.45 3.97
C ILE A 43 17.47 15.87 3.87
N ASP A 44 16.25 15.99 3.30
CA ASP A 44 15.51 17.25 3.30
C ASP A 44 14.76 17.41 4.62
N ALA A 45 15.11 18.46 5.37
CA ALA A 45 14.50 18.80 6.66
C ALA A 45 13.03 19.25 6.54
N HIS A 46 12.49 19.45 5.35
CA HIS A 46 11.10 19.82 5.12
C HIS A 46 10.17 18.63 4.86
N ILE A 47 10.70 17.44 4.55
CA ILE A 47 9.89 16.23 4.35
C ILE A 47 9.35 15.74 5.71
N LEU A 48 8.04 15.69 5.86
CA LEU A 48 7.38 15.16 7.06
C LEU A 48 7.04 13.67 6.93
N VAL A 49 6.69 13.26 5.71
CA VAL A 49 6.34 11.88 5.35
C VAL A 49 6.76 11.61 3.91
N GLU A 50 7.24 10.41 3.64
CA GLU A 50 7.48 9.88 2.30
C GLU A 50 6.82 8.50 2.19
N ILE A 51 6.19 8.21 1.06
CA ILE A 51 5.49 6.95 0.81
C ILE A 51 6.02 6.32 -0.47
N GLU A 52 6.54 5.10 -0.35
CA GLU A 52 6.82 4.24 -1.48
C GLU A 52 5.67 3.23 -1.66
N ALA A 53 5.30 2.95 -2.91
CA ALA A 53 4.29 1.96 -3.24
C ALA A 53 4.87 0.97 -4.26
N GLU A 54 4.70 -0.31 -3.97
CA GLU A 54 5.03 -1.41 -4.87
C GLU A 54 3.73 -1.98 -5.44
N ALA A 55 3.70 -2.17 -6.76
CA ALA A 55 2.53 -2.64 -7.47
C ALA A 55 2.88 -3.69 -8.51
N VAL A 56 1.97 -4.63 -8.74
CA VAL A 56 2.06 -5.66 -9.77
C VAL A 56 0.85 -5.55 -10.66
N TYR A 57 1.06 -5.19 -11.93
CA TYR A 57 -0.02 -5.04 -12.90
C TYR A 57 -0.79 -6.35 -13.08
N GLY A 58 -2.10 -6.31 -12.87
CA GLY A 58 -3.00 -7.48 -12.95
C GLY A 58 -3.37 -8.06 -11.58
N GLY A 59 -2.75 -7.56 -10.50
CA GLY A 59 -3.15 -7.82 -9.11
C GLY A 59 -3.26 -9.30 -8.70
N ALA A 60 -3.88 -9.54 -7.55
CA ALA A 60 -4.30 -10.88 -7.14
C ALA A 60 -5.31 -11.37 -8.16
N ASP A 61 -4.90 -12.30 -9.03
CA ASP A 61 -5.68 -12.85 -10.14
C ASP A 61 -7.20 -12.65 -9.93
N GLU A 62 -7.90 -12.05 -10.91
CA GLU A 62 -9.33 -12.36 -11.04
C GLU A 62 -9.40 -13.88 -10.92
N LYS A 63 -10.04 -14.39 -9.84
CA LYS A 63 -10.32 -15.82 -9.78
C LYS A 63 -11.12 -16.09 -11.04
N SER A 64 -10.46 -16.62 -12.06
CA SER A 64 -11.11 -17.08 -13.27
C SER A 64 -12.12 -18.08 -12.75
N ASP A 65 -13.36 -17.60 -12.69
CA ASP A 65 -14.47 -18.35 -12.13
C ASP A 65 -14.53 -19.59 -13.01
N GLY A 66 -14.12 -20.73 -12.45
CA GLY A 66 -13.66 -21.93 -13.17
C GLY A 66 -14.73 -22.60 -14.03
N LYS A 67 -15.30 -21.87 -14.98
CA LYS A 67 -16.19 -22.36 -16.02
C LYS A 67 -15.30 -22.85 -17.13
N THR A 68 -14.82 -24.08 -16.92
CA THR A 68 -14.34 -24.99 -17.93
C THR A 68 -15.13 -24.81 -19.22
N ASN A 69 -14.53 -24.20 -20.22
CA ASN A 69 -15.05 -24.24 -21.58
C ASN A 69 -14.71 -25.64 -22.13
N VAL A 70 -15.59 -26.62 -21.86
CA VAL A 70 -15.65 -27.83 -22.68
C VAL A 70 -16.28 -27.39 -24.01
N GLN A 71 -15.43 -26.96 -24.94
CA GLN A 71 -15.80 -26.86 -26.34
C GLN A 71 -15.90 -28.30 -26.90
N ARG A 72 -17.09 -28.66 -27.37
CA ARG A 72 -17.32 -29.80 -28.26
C ARG A 72 -16.84 -29.48 -29.67
#